data_AF-A0A3N5NR44-F1
#
_entry.id   AF-A0A3N5NR44-F1
#
_cell.length_a   1.000
_cell.length_b   1.000
_cell.length_c   1.000
_cell.angle_alpha   90.00
_cell.angle_beta   90.00
_cell.angle_gamma   90.00
#
_symmetry.space_group_name_H-M   'P 1'
#
loop_
_entity.id
_entity.type
_entity.pdbx_description
1 polymer ?
#
loop_
_entity_poly.entity_id
_entity_poly.type
_entity_poly.pdbx_seq_one_letter_code
_entity_poly.pdbx_strand_id
1 'polypeptide(L)'
;MVDSIPAKLAEKLHSGALKELGITEKDLRKSLAIGGPRKELILKEEIASTLDELVKTKSASVVGNADRELLRGWKVWQLISPRRFFKYNFRNLTGDADGAFVGNPRGFLKSPQAVRELAGVFLGKKEIKGELKEFFDRGGFQATLQAQEMGELPKLWVFDRLYREQNIPGIKEVPYRIWKKYWKTSRLSTDMRETILRYANYLDYLEQMKADPNGRPKNFGASKSEEIMGLKDIRDRAYWLSNDLLGAYDRVSVMGQALRQYVFPFWSWKEVNFKRYAQFAKNLGEDGQLAQAVGRKAIGTLAKTPFMAYKVGKFLISATAFWSALQVWNNTMFPEEEDDLSENEQSQPHIIFGRDPEGNVILFNRIGALGDFLEWFGLDNTPKYVDSWMKGEMTLKEIAEDMVQSPVNVIVQGATPFIKVPAEILTQRSLFPDVFKPGTIRDRGFYLARSLGLENEYREIAGLPSKGYGESLKNFFLYSADPNQGAYYDIQEVKKRWLQEQGKGAEGFWLTPKGNALYNLKLAIRYQDLEAVNKYMYEYYTLGGTAQGKKESLERMHPLSGLSPKERGMFLSSLSESQAKRLEKAIE
;
A
#
# COMPACT_ATOMS: atom_id res chain seq x y z
N MET A 1 -7.21 11.78 32.19
CA MET A 1 -8.54 11.27 31.78
C MET A 1 -8.61 11.34 30.26
N VAL A 2 -8.72 10.19 29.60
CA VAL A 2 -9.02 10.14 28.17
C VAL A 2 -10.53 9.98 28.08
N ASP A 3 -11.24 11.09 27.92
CA ASP A 3 -12.69 11.05 27.84
C ASP A 3 -13.10 10.29 26.57
N SER A 4 -13.84 9.20 26.78
CA SER A 4 -14.44 8.42 25.70
C SER A 4 -15.33 9.33 24.85
N ILE A 5 -15.59 8.96 23.59
CA ILE A 5 -16.45 9.75 22.70
C ILE A 5 -17.84 9.99 23.32
N PRO A 6 -18.47 9.02 24.02
CA PRO A 6 -19.66 9.28 24.83
C PRO A 6 -19.43 10.31 25.96
N ALA A 7 -18.29 10.28 26.64
CA ALA A 7 -17.96 11.23 27.70
C ALA A 7 -17.77 12.66 27.16
N LYS A 8 -17.08 12.85 26.02
CA LYS A 8 -16.95 14.17 25.37
C LYS A 8 -18.27 14.69 24.80
N LEU A 9 -19.15 13.78 24.38
CA LEU A 9 -20.50 14.11 23.90
C LEU A 9 -21.41 14.51 25.06
N ALA A 10 -21.37 13.75 26.16
CA ALA A 10 -22.03 14.07 27.40
C ALA A 10 -21.53 15.41 27.94
N GLU A 11 -20.21 15.64 27.92
CA GLU A 11 -19.59 16.89 28.35
C GLU A 11 -19.96 18.08 27.46
N LYS A 12 -20.05 17.91 26.13
CA LYS A 12 -20.54 18.96 25.23
C LYS A 12 -22.02 19.26 25.42
N LEU A 13 -22.87 18.24 25.57
CA LEU A 13 -24.31 18.39 25.85
C LEU A 13 -24.53 19.00 27.24
N HIS A 14 -23.77 18.59 28.25
CA HIS A 14 -23.76 19.20 29.57
C HIS A 14 -23.30 20.66 29.48
N SER A 15 -22.19 20.95 28.80
CA SER A 15 -21.67 22.32 28.69
C SER A 15 -22.61 23.26 27.94
N GLY A 16 -23.39 22.75 26.98
CA GLY A 16 -24.46 23.50 26.30
C GLY A 16 -25.63 23.80 27.23
N ALA A 17 -26.14 22.77 27.93
CA ALA A 17 -27.23 22.91 28.90
C ALA A 17 -26.85 23.75 30.13
N LEU A 18 -25.59 23.67 30.58
CA LEU A 18 -25.06 24.43 31.71
C LEU A 18 -24.81 25.90 31.37
N LYS A 19 -24.50 26.21 30.10
CA LYS A 19 -24.44 27.60 29.61
C LYS A 19 -25.81 28.28 29.63
N GLU A 20 -26.87 27.56 29.28
CA GLU A 20 -28.25 28.05 29.38
C GLU A 20 -28.68 28.29 30.84
N LEU A 21 -28.09 27.55 31.78
CA LEU A 21 -28.30 27.69 33.23
C LEU A 21 -27.35 28.69 33.91
N GLY A 22 -26.49 29.40 33.16
CA GLY A 22 -25.60 30.44 33.69
C GLY A 22 -24.40 29.94 34.51
N ILE A 23 -24.07 28.64 34.42
CA ILE A 23 -22.95 28.03 35.16
C ILE A 23 -21.66 28.16 34.35
N THR A 24 -20.58 28.70 34.96
CA THR A 24 -19.33 28.97 34.26
C THR A 24 -18.34 27.79 34.32
N GLU A 25 -17.37 27.74 33.41
CA GLU A 25 -16.31 26.71 33.38
C GLU A 25 -15.51 26.62 34.71
N LYS A 26 -15.45 27.73 35.44
CA LYS A 26 -14.81 27.84 36.75
C LYS A 26 -15.57 27.06 37.83
N ASP A 27 -16.90 27.05 37.76
CA ASP A 27 -17.79 26.37 38.71
C ASP A 27 -17.75 24.85 38.50
N LEU A 28 -17.65 24.41 37.24
CA LEU A 28 -17.45 23.02 36.86
C LEU A 28 -16.15 22.43 37.43
N ARG A 29 -15.02 23.15 37.28
CA ARG A 29 -13.72 22.73 37.85
C ARG A 29 -13.75 22.64 39.37
N LYS A 30 -14.52 23.50 40.03
CA LYS A 30 -14.71 23.47 41.49
C LYS A 30 -15.54 22.28 41.95
N SER A 31 -16.56 21.87 41.19
CA SER A 31 -17.40 20.71 41.52
C SER A 31 -16.71 19.36 41.23
N LEU A 32 -15.94 19.25 40.14
CA LEU A 32 -15.18 18.04 39.79
C LEU A 32 -14.01 17.75 40.74
N ALA A 33 -13.52 18.77 41.44
CA ALA A 33 -12.46 18.63 42.44
C ALA A 33 -12.95 18.05 43.78
N ILE A 34 -14.28 17.97 44.01
CA ILE A 34 -14.90 17.39 45.22
C ILE A 34 -15.42 15.98 44.90
N GLY A 35 -14.57 15.15 44.29
CA GLY A 35 -14.85 13.71 44.18
C GLY A 35 -14.51 13.04 45.51
N GLY A 36 -15.51 12.60 46.27
CA GLY A 36 -15.29 11.80 47.48
C GLY A 36 -14.45 10.54 47.23
N PRO A 37 -13.87 9.92 48.27
CA PRO A 37 -12.98 8.78 48.14
C PRO A 37 -13.65 7.68 47.31
N ARG A 38 -13.04 7.35 46.16
CA ARG A 38 -13.51 6.28 45.27
C ARG A 38 -13.23 4.94 45.95
N LYS A 39 -14.11 3.97 45.73
CA LYS A 39 -13.92 2.60 46.21
C LYS A 39 -12.59 2.06 45.70
N GLU A 40 -11.63 1.89 46.61
CA GLU A 40 -10.32 1.32 46.31
C GLU A 40 -10.47 -0.20 46.14
N LEU A 41 -10.01 -0.70 45.01
CA LEU A 41 -9.99 -2.14 44.71
C LEU A 41 -8.53 -2.58 44.77
N ILE A 42 -8.23 -3.55 45.63
CA ILE A 42 -6.91 -4.18 45.66
C ILE A 42 -6.85 -5.15 44.48
N LEU A 43 -6.02 -4.81 43.50
CA LEU A 43 -5.78 -5.63 42.31
C LEU A 43 -4.37 -6.22 42.37
N LYS A 44 -4.19 -7.39 41.78
CA LYS A 44 -2.85 -7.93 41.53
C LYS A 44 -2.08 -6.95 40.65
N GLU A 45 -0.79 -6.81 40.92
CA GLU A 45 0.08 -5.84 40.23
C GLU A 45 0.04 -6.00 38.70
N GLU A 46 -0.07 -7.24 38.18
CA GLU A 46 -0.18 -7.54 36.75
C GLU A 46 -1.49 -7.00 36.13
N ILE A 47 -2.59 -7.05 36.88
CA ILE A 47 -3.91 -6.56 36.44
C ILE A 47 -3.96 -5.04 36.56
N ALA A 48 -3.38 -4.49 37.64
CA ALA A 48 -3.25 -3.05 37.84
C ALA A 48 -2.40 -2.41 36.73
N SER A 49 -1.23 -2.98 36.42
CA SER A 49 -0.38 -2.51 35.32
C SER A 49 -1.08 -2.61 33.97
N THR A 50 -1.81 -3.70 33.71
CA THR A 50 -2.64 -3.83 32.49
C THR A 50 -3.75 -2.77 32.43
N LEU A 51 -4.38 -2.43 33.56
CA LEU A 51 -5.42 -1.40 33.63
C LEU A 51 -4.86 0.03 33.50
N ASP A 52 -3.68 0.27 34.05
CA ASP A 52 -2.94 1.53 33.88
C ASP A 52 -2.48 1.70 32.43
N GLU A 53 -2.14 0.60 31.73
CA GLU A 53 -1.87 0.60 30.30
C GLU A 53 -3.14 0.70 29.43
N LEU A 54 -4.30 0.26 29.92
CA LEU A 54 -5.60 0.46 29.27
C LEU A 54 -5.99 1.95 29.22
N VAL A 55 -5.59 2.72 30.23
CA VAL A 55 -5.61 4.18 30.15
C VAL A 55 -4.43 4.62 29.28
N LYS A 56 -4.71 4.97 28.02
CA LYS A 56 -3.73 5.47 27.04
C LYS A 56 -3.12 6.83 27.46
N THR A 57 -2.42 6.90 28.58
CA THR A 57 -1.64 8.07 28.99
C THR A 57 -0.32 8.09 28.23
N LYS A 58 -0.37 8.52 26.96
CA LYS A 58 0.85 8.98 26.27
C LYS A 58 0.98 10.48 26.49
N SER A 59 1.58 10.88 27.61
CA SER A 59 2.07 12.25 27.78
C SER A 59 3.23 12.50 26.81
N ALA A 60 2.92 12.74 25.54
CA ALA A 60 3.94 13.30 24.66
C ALA A 60 4.10 14.78 24.98
N SER A 61 5.35 15.24 24.96
CA SER A 61 5.68 16.66 24.94
C SER A 61 4.90 17.37 23.83
N VAL A 62 4.71 18.69 23.94
CA VAL A 62 4.03 19.50 22.90
C VAL A 62 4.65 19.25 21.51
N VAL A 63 5.97 19.06 21.44
CA VAL A 63 6.71 18.71 20.22
C VAL A 63 6.31 17.33 19.69
N GLY A 64 6.21 16.30 20.55
CA GLY A 64 5.75 14.97 20.16
C GLY A 64 4.25 14.91 19.79
N ASN A 65 3.44 15.90 20.19
CA ASN A 65 2.06 16.03 19.71
C ASN A 65 2.00 16.64 18.31
N ALA A 66 2.81 17.66 18.03
CA ALA A 66 2.87 18.31 16.71
C ALA A 66 3.38 17.36 15.62
N ASP A 67 4.44 16.59 15.88
CA ASP A 67 4.98 15.60 14.94
C ASP A 67 3.93 14.53 14.57
N ARG A 68 3.18 14.03 15.56
CA ARG A 68 2.10 13.06 15.33
C ARG A 68 0.95 13.61 14.49
N GLU A 69 0.58 14.87 14.70
CA GLU A 69 -0.46 15.55 13.91
C GLU A 69 0.00 15.80 12.46
N LEU A 70 1.25 16.22 12.27
CA LEU A 70 1.86 16.37 10.95
C LEU A 70 1.92 15.03 10.21
N LEU A 71 2.38 13.97 10.88
CA LEU A 71 2.43 12.63 10.30
C LEU A 71 1.03 12.12 9.94
N ARG A 72 0.03 12.36 10.80
CA ARG A 72 -1.36 12.00 10.51
C ARG A 72 -1.89 12.73 9.28
N GLY A 73 -1.64 14.04 9.19
CA GLY A 73 -2.00 14.83 8.00
C GLY A 73 -1.32 14.32 6.72
N TRP A 74 -0.04 13.97 6.82
CA TRP A 74 0.71 13.36 5.72
C TRP A 74 0.14 11.99 5.32
N LYS A 75 -0.22 11.12 6.26
CA LYS A 75 -0.89 9.84 5.98
C LYS A 75 -2.19 10.07 5.23
N VAL A 76 -3.05 10.97 5.72
CA VAL A 76 -4.32 11.34 5.06
C VAL A 76 -4.06 11.74 3.61
N TRP A 77 -3.06 12.59 3.38
CA TRP A 77 -2.66 13.01 2.04
C TRP A 77 -2.19 11.84 1.17
N GLN A 78 -1.34 10.96 1.70
CA GLN A 78 -0.84 9.79 0.95
C GLN A 78 -1.94 8.81 0.57
N LEU A 79 -2.94 8.62 1.43
CA LEU A 79 -3.97 7.61 1.20
C LEU A 79 -5.11 8.12 0.30
N ILE A 80 -5.58 9.34 0.53
CA ILE A 80 -6.82 9.83 -0.07
C ILE A 80 -6.71 11.20 -0.75
N SER A 81 -5.51 11.61 -1.18
CA SER A 81 -5.37 12.74 -2.13
C SER A 81 -5.93 12.38 -3.51
N PRO A 82 -6.34 13.37 -4.34
CA PRO A 82 -7.00 13.12 -5.62
C PRO A 82 -6.31 12.10 -6.53
N ARG A 83 -4.98 12.20 -6.68
CA ARG A 83 -4.20 11.28 -7.53
C ARG A 83 -3.99 9.89 -6.95
N ARG A 84 -4.22 9.70 -5.65
CA ARG A 84 -3.93 8.44 -4.92
C ARG A 84 -5.20 7.70 -4.51
N PHE A 85 -6.29 8.41 -4.29
CA PHE A 85 -7.53 7.88 -3.71
C PHE A 85 -8.03 6.62 -4.40
N PHE A 86 -8.14 6.60 -5.74
CA PHE A 86 -8.66 5.44 -6.45
C PHE A 86 -7.73 4.24 -6.32
N LYS A 87 -6.45 4.43 -6.66
CA LYS A 87 -5.42 3.37 -6.60
C LYS A 87 -5.28 2.80 -5.20
N TYR A 88 -5.29 3.66 -4.18
CA TYR A 88 -5.29 3.24 -2.78
C TYR A 88 -6.51 2.38 -2.45
N ASN A 89 -7.73 2.84 -2.77
CA ASN A 89 -8.94 2.09 -2.44
C ASN A 89 -9.03 0.76 -3.21
N PHE A 90 -8.60 0.73 -4.48
CA PHE A 90 -8.59 -0.48 -5.28
C PHE A 90 -7.56 -1.50 -4.76
N ARG A 91 -6.34 -1.05 -4.42
CA ARG A 91 -5.33 -1.92 -3.78
C ARG A 91 -5.82 -2.49 -2.45
N ASN A 92 -6.43 -1.67 -1.59
CA ASN A 92 -6.91 -2.18 -0.31
C ASN A 92 -8.14 -3.09 -0.46
N LEU A 93 -9.05 -2.78 -1.39
CA LEU A 93 -10.17 -3.68 -1.72
C LEU A 93 -9.65 -5.06 -2.15
N THR A 94 -8.64 -5.09 -3.01
CA THR A 94 -8.05 -6.35 -3.46
C THR A 94 -7.24 -7.05 -2.36
N GLY A 95 -6.61 -6.31 -1.44
CA GLY A 95 -5.96 -6.86 -0.23
C GLY A 95 -6.94 -7.46 0.78
N ASP A 96 -8.12 -6.86 0.94
CA ASP A 96 -9.22 -7.41 1.72
C ASP A 96 -9.81 -8.65 1.02
N ALA A 97 -9.99 -8.59 -0.31
CA ALA A 97 -10.48 -9.70 -1.10
C ALA A 97 -9.53 -10.91 -1.09
N ASP A 98 -8.22 -10.69 -1.21
CA ASP A 98 -7.18 -11.71 -1.07
C ASP A 98 -7.31 -12.45 0.28
N GLY A 99 -7.35 -11.70 1.39
CA GLY A 99 -7.56 -12.28 2.73
C GLY A 99 -8.87 -13.07 2.85
N ALA A 100 -9.98 -12.51 2.35
CA ALA A 100 -11.28 -13.20 2.37
C ALA A 100 -11.28 -14.47 1.50
N PHE A 101 -10.63 -14.45 0.34
CA PHE A 101 -10.56 -15.60 -0.56
C PHE A 101 -9.81 -16.77 0.07
N VAL A 102 -8.70 -16.48 0.75
CA VAL A 102 -7.89 -17.49 1.44
C VAL A 102 -8.60 -18.03 2.68
N GLY A 103 -9.19 -17.15 3.50
CA GLY A 103 -9.71 -17.53 4.82
C GLY A 103 -11.18 -17.93 4.86
N ASN A 104 -12.05 -17.28 4.06
CA ASN A 104 -13.49 -17.55 4.03
C ASN A 104 -14.15 -17.10 2.70
N PRO A 105 -13.94 -17.83 1.59
CA PRO A 105 -14.42 -17.40 0.27
C PRO A 105 -15.96 -17.32 0.20
N ARG A 106 -16.68 -18.06 1.04
CA ARG A 106 -18.16 -17.98 1.13
C ARG A 106 -18.67 -16.60 1.55
N GLY A 107 -17.86 -15.83 2.28
CA GLY A 107 -18.18 -14.46 2.67
C GLY A 107 -18.50 -13.56 1.47
N PHE A 108 -17.92 -13.83 0.29
CA PHE A 108 -18.23 -13.05 -0.92
C PHE A 108 -19.70 -13.13 -1.31
N LEU A 109 -20.40 -14.23 -1.03
CA LEU A 109 -21.83 -14.40 -1.31
C LEU A 109 -22.71 -13.42 -0.53
N LYS A 110 -22.21 -12.89 0.60
CA LYS A 110 -22.89 -11.89 1.42
C LYS A 110 -22.55 -10.45 1.04
N SER A 111 -21.60 -10.23 0.13
CA SER A 111 -21.19 -8.88 -0.30
C SER A 111 -22.36 -8.06 -0.87
N PRO A 112 -23.25 -8.60 -1.73
CA PRO A 112 -24.39 -7.83 -2.24
C PRO A 112 -25.35 -7.36 -1.14
N GLN A 113 -25.55 -8.19 -0.11
CA GLN A 113 -26.34 -7.82 1.07
C GLN A 113 -25.64 -6.73 1.87
N ALA A 114 -24.34 -6.91 2.17
CA ALA A 114 -23.55 -5.94 2.91
C ALA A 114 -23.51 -4.57 2.22
N VAL A 115 -23.28 -4.54 0.91
CA VAL A 115 -23.31 -3.31 0.10
C VAL A 115 -24.67 -2.61 0.22
N ARG A 116 -25.78 -3.33 0.07
CA ARG A 116 -27.13 -2.77 0.13
C ARG A 116 -27.45 -2.17 1.50
N GLU A 117 -27.12 -2.87 2.57
CA GLU A 117 -27.39 -2.43 3.94
C GLU A 117 -26.50 -1.24 4.35
N LEU A 118 -25.18 -1.34 4.08
CA LEU A 118 -24.24 -0.26 4.35
C LEU A 118 -24.55 0.97 3.50
N ALA A 119 -24.79 0.84 2.19
CA ALA A 119 -25.16 1.98 1.34
C ALA A 119 -26.42 2.70 1.86
N GLY A 120 -27.41 1.95 2.36
CA GLY A 120 -28.60 2.51 3.00
C GLY A 120 -28.27 3.41 4.19
N VAL A 121 -27.37 2.97 5.07
CA VAL A 121 -26.92 3.73 6.25
C VAL A 121 -26.04 4.92 5.85
N PHE A 122 -25.04 4.68 5.00
CA PHE A 122 -24.07 5.69 4.57
C PHE A 122 -24.70 6.83 3.75
N LEU A 123 -25.74 6.52 2.96
CA LEU A 123 -26.51 7.54 2.24
C LEU A 123 -27.52 8.28 3.14
N GLY A 124 -27.74 7.81 4.39
CA GLY A 124 -28.71 8.36 5.32
C GLY A 124 -30.15 7.98 5.01
N LYS A 125 -30.37 6.90 4.27
CA LYS A 125 -31.70 6.43 3.84
C LYS A 125 -32.29 5.38 4.77
N LYS A 126 -31.49 4.77 5.64
CA LYS A 126 -31.91 3.71 6.57
C LYS A 126 -31.28 3.88 7.94
N GLU A 127 -32.08 3.60 8.97
CA GLU A 127 -31.58 3.46 10.34
C GLU A 127 -30.76 2.17 10.49
N ILE A 128 -29.81 2.18 11.42
CA ILE A 128 -28.99 1.02 11.74
C ILE A 128 -29.85 0.04 12.56
N LYS A 129 -30.16 -1.13 11.99
CA LYS A 129 -31.05 -2.15 12.60
C LYS A 129 -30.52 -3.57 12.38
N GLY A 130 -31.02 -4.51 13.18
CA GLY A 130 -30.74 -5.94 13.03
C GLY A 130 -29.26 -6.29 13.21
N GLU A 131 -28.77 -7.24 12.42
CA GLU A 131 -27.39 -7.72 12.50
C GLU A 131 -26.35 -6.65 12.15
N LEU A 132 -26.73 -5.62 11.37
CA LEU A 132 -25.87 -4.47 11.11
C LEU A 132 -25.64 -3.64 12.38
N LYS A 133 -26.67 -3.49 13.22
CA LYS A 133 -26.53 -2.80 14.51
C LYS A 133 -25.61 -3.58 15.44
N GLU A 134 -25.82 -4.89 15.55
CA GLU A 134 -24.98 -5.78 16.37
C GLU A 134 -23.50 -5.73 15.95
N PHE A 135 -23.24 -5.64 14.64
CA PHE A 135 -21.89 -5.48 14.09
C PHE A 135 -21.28 -4.11 14.44
N PHE A 136 -22.04 -3.01 14.32
CA PHE A 136 -21.55 -1.67 14.67
C PHE A 136 -21.32 -1.50 16.17
N ASP A 137 -22.21 -2.04 17.02
CA ASP A 137 -22.09 -1.96 18.48
C ASP A 137 -20.82 -2.65 18.99
N ARG A 138 -20.34 -3.68 18.27
CA ARG A 138 -19.09 -4.40 18.55
C ARG A 138 -17.83 -3.74 18.00
N GLY A 139 -17.97 -2.63 17.28
CA GLY A 139 -16.83 -1.84 16.81
C GLY A 139 -16.49 -1.98 15.34
N GLY A 140 -17.40 -2.51 14.50
CA GLY A 140 -17.13 -2.78 13.08
C GLY A 140 -16.64 -1.59 12.24
N PHE A 141 -16.86 -0.36 12.71
CA PHE A 141 -16.31 0.85 12.09
C PHE A 141 -14.98 1.30 12.71
N GLN A 142 -14.77 1.04 14.01
CA GLN A 142 -13.55 1.43 14.72
C GLN A 142 -12.36 0.51 14.40
N ALA A 143 -12.62 -0.71 13.93
CA ALA A 143 -11.57 -1.68 13.61
C ALA A 143 -10.95 -1.52 12.20
N THR A 144 -11.41 -0.53 11.42
CA THR A 144 -10.94 -0.26 10.05
C THR A 144 -9.53 0.37 10.06
N LEU A 145 -8.73 0.10 9.02
CA LEU A 145 -7.40 0.71 8.82
C LEU A 145 -7.53 2.23 8.79
N GLN A 146 -8.51 2.73 8.04
CA GLN A 146 -8.79 4.14 7.90
C GLN A 146 -9.03 4.81 9.27
N ALA A 147 -9.87 4.23 10.13
CA ALA A 147 -10.14 4.76 11.46
C ALA A 147 -8.89 4.73 12.37
N GLN A 148 -8.07 3.69 12.24
CA GLN A 148 -6.89 3.51 13.10
C GLN A 148 -5.68 4.33 12.65
N GLU A 149 -5.51 4.60 11.35
CA GLU A 149 -4.38 5.37 10.81
C GLU A 149 -4.66 6.86 10.63
N MET A 150 -5.89 7.23 10.28
CA MET A 150 -6.28 8.63 10.03
C MET A 150 -7.09 9.23 11.18
N GLY A 151 -7.32 8.46 12.24
CA GLY A 151 -8.22 8.78 13.35
C GLY A 151 -9.68 8.44 13.02
N GLU A 152 -10.54 8.39 14.02
CA GLU A 152 -11.97 8.19 13.81
C GLU A 152 -12.60 9.43 13.15
N LEU A 153 -13.54 9.23 12.23
CA LEU A 153 -14.45 10.31 11.85
C LEU A 153 -15.20 10.72 13.14
N PRO A 154 -15.34 12.01 13.46
CA PRO A 154 -16.26 12.40 14.52
C PRO A 154 -17.63 11.78 14.20
N LYS A 155 -18.16 10.90 15.08
CA LYS A 155 -19.51 10.29 14.95
C LYS A 155 -20.61 11.34 14.76
N LEU A 156 -20.28 12.61 14.98
CA LEU A 156 -21.02 13.77 14.53
C LEU A 156 -21.35 13.76 13.03
N TRP A 157 -20.73 13.01 12.11
CA TRP A 157 -21.09 13.13 10.68
C TRP A 157 -22.55 12.75 10.34
N VAL A 158 -23.17 11.86 11.12
CA VAL A 158 -24.61 11.51 11.02
C VAL A 158 -25.48 12.66 11.57
N PHE A 159 -24.98 13.40 12.57
CA PHE A 159 -25.67 14.53 13.22
C PHE A 159 -25.33 15.91 12.63
N ASP A 160 -24.17 16.08 11.98
CA ASP A 160 -23.66 17.28 11.31
C ASP A 160 -24.41 17.52 9.99
N ARG A 161 -25.13 16.49 9.52
CA ARG A 161 -26.07 16.60 8.41
C ARG A 161 -27.43 17.17 8.86
N LEU A 162 -27.82 16.95 10.11
CA LEU A 162 -29.01 17.58 10.73
C LEU A 162 -28.75 19.03 11.15
N TYR A 163 -27.48 19.43 11.28
CA TYR A 163 -27.08 20.78 11.72
C TYR A 163 -26.58 21.71 10.59
N ARG A 164 -26.55 21.25 9.33
CA ARG A 164 -26.11 22.06 8.18
C ARG A 164 -27.25 22.42 7.23
N GLU A 165 -28.21 23.16 7.78
CA GLU A 165 -28.98 24.16 7.03
C GLU A 165 -28.56 25.54 7.55
N GLN A 166 -27.38 26.01 7.15
CA GLN A 166 -27.07 27.43 7.21
C GLN A 166 -26.60 27.89 5.84
N ASN A 167 -27.50 28.64 5.19
CA ASN A 167 -27.29 29.35 3.94
C ASN A 167 -26.22 30.43 4.14
N ILE A 168 -25.05 30.27 3.50
CA ILE A 168 -24.07 31.35 3.36
C ILE A 168 -23.53 31.32 1.91
N PRO A 169 -23.77 32.37 1.09
CA PRO A 169 -23.37 32.42 -0.31
C PRO A 169 -22.08 33.23 -0.53
N GLY A 170 -21.14 32.67 -1.31
CA GLY A 170 -19.95 33.37 -1.81
C GLY A 170 -19.11 32.56 -2.81
N ILE A 171 -18.81 33.14 -3.97
CA ILE A 171 -18.10 32.51 -5.11
C ILE A 171 -16.63 32.14 -4.77
N LYS A 172 -15.98 32.83 -3.82
CA LYS A 172 -14.62 32.50 -3.34
C LYS A 172 -14.57 31.25 -2.45
N GLU A 173 -15.70 30.75 -1.95
CA GLU A 173 -15.76 29.53 -1.14
C GLU A 173 -16.09 28.27 -1.94
N VAL A 174 -16.36 28.37 -3.25
CA VAL A 174 -16.68 27.21 -4.10
C VAL A 174 -15.50 26.21 -4.15
N PRO A 175 -14.24 26.63 -4.36
CA PRO A 175 -13.10 25.73 -4.30
C PRO A 175 -12.93 25.10 -2.91
N TYR A 176 -13.10 25.88 -1.83
CA TYR A 176 -13.00 25.38 -0.46
C TYR A 176 -14.10 24.37 -0.11
N ARG A 177 -15.34 24.61 -0.55
CA ARG A 177 -16.48 23.71 -0.34
C ARG A 177 -16.31 22.40 -1.12
N ILE A 178 -15.87 22.47 -2.38
CA ILE A 178 -15.57 21.29 -3.20
C ILE A 178 -14.43 20.49 -2.56
N TRP A 179 -13.37 21.17 -2.13
CA TRP A 179 -12.24 20.56 -1.44
C TRP A 179 -12.67 19.86 -0.15
N LYS A 180 -13.40 20.56 0.73
CA LYS A 180 -13.92 19.98 1.98
C LYS A 180 -14.87 18.80 1.71
N LYS A 181 -15.73 18.91 0.69
CA LYS A 181 -16.64 17.84 0.25
C LYS A 181 -15.85 16.63 -0.25
N TYR A 182 -14.81 16.83 -1.04
CA TYR A 182 -13.91 15.78 -1.50
C TYR A 182 -13.35 14.98 -0.32
N TRP A 183 -12.65 15.63 0.61
CA TRP A 183 -12.04 14.91 1.75
C TRP A 183 -13.07 14.19 2.62
N LYS A 184 -14.26 14.79 2.81
CA LYS A 184 -15.36 14.13 3.53
C LYS A 184 -15.86 12.89 2.79
N THR A 185 -16.12 13.01 1.50
CA THR A 185 -16.63 11.91 0.67
C THR A 185 -15.60 10.80 0.51
N SER A 186 -14.35 11.15 0.20
CA SER A 186 -13.24 10.18 0.06
C SER A 186 -13.05 9.37 1.34
N ARG A 187 -13.02 10.02 2.50
CA ARG A 187 -12.91 9.31 3.78
C ARG A 187 -14.09 8.37 4.02
N LEU A 188 -15.31 8.86 3.81
CA LEU A 188 -16.53 8.07 3.98
C LEU A 188 -16.58 6.86 3.04
N SER A 189 -16.22 7.04 1.78
CA SER A 189 -16.18 5.93 0.81
C SER A 189 -15.13 4.88 1.15
N THR A 190 -13.98 5.30 1.69
CA THR A 190 -12.93 4.38 2.14
C THR A 190 -13.40 3.56 3.35
N ASP A 191 -14.02 4.20 4.33
CA ASP A 191 -14.61 3.50 5.49
C ASP A 191 -15.68 2.50 5.05
N MET A 192 -16.57 2.90 4.13
CA MET A 192 -17.59 2.01 3.57
C MET A 192 -16.95 0.79 2.88
N ARG A 193 -15.93 1.02 2.05
CA ARG A 193 -15.20 -0.05 1.35
C ARG A 193 -14.58 -1.05 2.32
N GLU A 194 -13.91 -0.58 3.38
CA GLU A 194 -13.33 -1.44 4.44
C GLU A 194 -14.38 -2.24 5.18
N THR A 195 -15.58 -1.67 5.33
CA THR A 195 -16.66 -2.30 6.09
C THR A 195 -17.40 -3.37 5.28
N ILE A 196 -17.47 -3.25 3.94
CA ILE A 196 -18.26 -4.17 3.09
C ILE A 196 -17.85 -5.62 3.29
N LEU A 197 -16.57 -5.95 3.09
CA LEU A 197 -16.12 -7.34 3.21
C LEU A 197 -16.11 -7.80 4.68
N ARG A 198 -15.90 -6.91 5.66
CA ARG A 198 -15.96 -7.23 7.10
C ARG A 198 -17.36 -7.65 7.48
N TYR A 199 -18.35 -6.84 7.12
CA TYR A 199 -19.74 -7.13 7.41
C TYR A 199 -20.25 -8.35 6.64
N ALA A 200 -19.84 -8.53 5.38
CA ALA A 200 -20.18 -9.73 4.61
C ALA A 200 -19.67 -11.01 5.28
N ASN A 201 -18.43 -11.02 5.77
CA ASN A 201 -17.87 -12.16 6.49
C ASN A 201 -18.48 -12.34 7.88
N TYR A 202 -18.83 -11.26 8.59
CA TYR A 202 -19.59 -11.33 9.83
C TYR A 202 -20.92 -12.07 9.63
N LEU A 203 -21.68 -11.69 8.58
CA LEU A 203 -22.96 -12.32 8.26
C LEU A 203 -22.80 -13.81 7.93
N ASP A 204 -21.79 -14.17 7.13
CA ASP A 204 -21.54 -15.56 6.76
C ASP A 204 -21.09 -16.41 7.95
N TYR A 205 -20.15 -15.94 8.78
CA TYR A 205 -19.74 -16.67 9.98
C TYR A 205 -20.88 -16.83 10.98
N LEU A 206 -21.72 -15.79 11.14
CA LEU A 206 -22.89 -15.87 11.99
C LEU A 206 -23.89 -16.91 11.47
N GLU A 207 -24.11 -16.99 10.17
CA GLU A 207 -24.95 -18.03 9.56
C GLU A 207 -24.36 -19.43 9.78
N GLN A 208 -23.06 -19.61 9.57
CA GLN A 208 -22.37 -20.89 9.82
C GLN A 208 -22.55 -21.35 11.27
N MET A 209 -22.37 -20.45 12.24
CA MET A 209 -22.49 -20.79 13.66
C MET A 209 -23.94 -20.93 14.13
N LYS A 210 -24.90 -20.24 13.51
CA LYS A 210 -26.34 -20.46 13.79
C LYS A 210 -26.79 -21.85 13.30
N ALA A 211 -26.17 -22.37 12.24
CA ALA A 211 -26.47 -23.68 11.67
C ALA A 211 -25.79 -24.85 12.42
N ASP A 212 -24.76 -24.58 13.22
CA ASP A 212 -24.05 -25.59 13.99
C ASP A 212 -24.59 -25.65 15.44
N PRO A 213 -25.00 -26.83 15.95
CA PRO A 213 -25.53 -26.96 17.32
C PRO A 213 -24.59 -26.49 18.43
N ASN A 214 -23.28 -26.49 18.18
CA ASN A 214 -22.26 -26.07 19.14
C ASN A 214 -21.76 -24.63 18.86
N GLY A 215 -22.35 -23.94 17.88
CA GLY A 215 -21.95 -22.61 17.47
C GLY A 215 -20.53 -22.55 16.91
N ARG A 216 -20.06 -23.62 16.25
CA ARG A 216 -18.71 -23.71 15.68
C ARG A 216 -18.71 -23.26 14.20
N PRO A 217 -17.79 -22.37 13.78
CA PRO A 217 -17.69 -21.99 12.37
C PRO A 217 -17.03 -23.11 11.54
N LYS A 218 -17.22 -23.11 10.22
CA LYS A 218 -16.61 -24.11 9.32
C LYS A 218 -15.10 -23.96 9.18
N ASN A 219 -14.61 -22.74 9.35
CA ASN A 219 -13.19 -22.41 9.39
C ASN A 219 -12.96 -21.28 10.42
N PHE A 220 -11.72 -21.11 10.85
CA PHE A 220 -11.34 -20.03 11.77
C PHE A 220 -10.66 -18.85 11.06
N GLY A 221 -10.61 -18.86 9.72
CA GLY A 221 -9.95 -17.82 8.94
C GLY A 221 -8.54 -17.50 9.48
N ALA A 222 -8.33 -16.23 9.84
CA ALA A 222 -7.09 -15.74 10.43
C ALA A 222 -7.14 -15.56 11.96
N SER A 223 -8.09 -16.20 12.64
CA SER A 223 -8.22 -16.17 14.11
C SER A 223 -7.63 -17.40 14.77
N LYS A 224 -7.31 -17.30 16.07
CA LYS A 224 -7.00 -18.48 16.89
C LYS A 224 -8.27 -19.18 17.32
N SER A 225 -8.34 -20.49 17.14
CA SER A 225 -9.58 -21.23 17.38
C SER A 225 -10.00 -21.22 18.84
N GLU A 226 -9.03 -21.19 19.75
CA GLU A 226 -9.20 -21.19 21.20
C GLU A 226 -9.81 -19.87 21.68
N GLU A 227 -9.34 -18.74 21.14
CA GLU A 227 -9.87 -17.41 21.46
C GLU A 227 -11.31 -17.27 21.00
N ILE A 228 -11.63 -17.74 19.79
CA ILE A 228 -12.98 -17.67 19.23
C ILE A 228 -13.94 -18.57 20.02
N MET A 229 -13.59 -19.83 20.24
CA MET A 229 -14.49 -20.76 20.94
C MET A 229 -14.67 -20.41 22.43
N GLY A 230 -13.74 -19.64 23.01
CA GLY A 230 -13.86 -19.11 24.37
C GLY A 230 -14.93 -18.02 24.55
N LEU A 231 -15.35 -17.35 23.48
CA LEU A 231 -16.41 -16.34 23.53
C LEU A 231 -17.78 -17.00 23.68
N LYS A 232 -18.65 -16.42 24.52
CA LYS A 232 -19.98 -17.00 24.82
C LYS A 232 -21.01 -16.71 23.73
N ASP A 233 -21.06 -15.49 23.20
CA ASP A 233 -22.01 -15.08 22.17
C ASP A 233 -21.46 -15.37 20.77
N ILE A 234 -22.27 -16.04 19.94
CA ILE A 234 -21.94 -16.33 18.54
C ILE A 234 -21.74 -15.06 17.70
N ARG A 235 -22.36 -13.93 18.09
CA ARG A 235 -22.15 -12.64 17.42
C ARG A 235 -20.78 -12.05 17.74
N ASP A 236 -20.30 -12.21 18.98
CA ASP A 236 -18.93 -11.84 19.35
C ASP A 236 -17.91 -12.68 18.56
N ARG A 237 -18.17 -13.99 18.44
CA ARG A 237 -17.36 -14.90 17.62
C ARG A 237 -17.32 -14.44 16.16
N ALA A 238 -18.48 -14.17 15.57
CA ALA A 238 -18.58 -13.80 14.15
C ALA A 238 -17.89 -12.47 13.88
N TYR A 239 -18.04 -11.51 14.80
CA TYR A 239 -17.38 -10.23 14.73
C TYR A 239 -15.87 -10.39 14.77
N TRP A 240 -15.35 -11.12 15.76
CA TRP A 240 -13.92 -11.34 15.94
C TRP A 240 -13.31 -12.07 14.73
N LEU A 241 -13.95 -13.14 14.24
CA LEU A 241 -13.53 -13.87 13.04
C LEU A 241 -13.44 -12.94 11.82
N SER A 242 -14.48 -12.14 11.59
CA SER A 242 -14.50 -11.20 10.46
C SER A 242 -13.42 -10.11 10.57
N ASN A 243 -13.12 -9.68 11.79
CA ASN A 243 -12.14 -8.63 12.06
C ASN A 243 -10.71 -9.12 11.84
N ASP A 244 -10.36 -10.29 12.38
CA ASP A 244 -9.03 -10.88 12.17
C ASP A 244 -8.81 -11.26 10.69
N LEU A 245 -9.85 -11.77 10.01
CA LEU A 245 -9.80 -12.15 8.60
C LEU A 245 -9.40 -10.99 7.69
N LEU A 246 -9.95 -9.79 7.92
CA LEU A 246 -9.67 -8.60 7.12
C LEU A 246 -8.67 -7.66 7.79
N GLY A 247 -8.06 -8.12 8.87
CA GLY A 247 -7.03 -7.42 9.61
C GLY A 247 -7.58 -6.56 10.72
N ALA A 248 -7.28 -6.93 11.97
CA ALA A 248 -7.72 -6.21 13.16
C ALA A 248 -6.78 -5.04 13.49
N TYR A 249 -7.00 -3.89 12.85
CA TYR A 249 -6.17 -2.68 13.05
C TYR A 249 -6.33 -2.06 14.44
N ASP A 250 -7.40 -2.39 15.15
CA ASP A 250 -7.61 -2.04 16.55
C ASP A 250 -6.72 -2.84 17.51
N ARG A 251 -6.05 -3.90 17.02
CA ARG A 251 -5.24 -4.85 17.82
C ARG A 251 -3.76 -4.84 17.45
N VAL A 252 -3.24 -3.66 17.10
CA VAL A 252 -1.80 -3.45 16.91
C VAL A 252 -1.09 -3.40 18.27
N SER A 253 0.05 -4.07 18.35
CA SER A 253 0.90 -4.13 19.55
C SER A 253 1.33 -2.74 20.05
N VAL A 254 1.71 -2.62 21.32
CA VAL A 254 2.20 -1.34 21.89
C VAL A 254 3.43 -0.84 21.11
N MET A 255 4.35 -1.75 20.78
CA MET A 255 5.50 -1.46 19.94
C MET A 255 5.07 -1.02 18.53
N GLY A 256 4.13 -1.72 17.91
CA GLY A 256 3.60 -1.36 16.60
C GLY A 256 2.91 0.01 16.59
N GLN A 257 2.26 0.38 17.70
CA GLN A 257 1.70 1.71 17.89
C GLN A 257 2.79 2.79 18.01
N ALA A 258 3.93 2.49 18.62
CA ALA A 258 5.07 3.40 18.65
C ALA A 258 5.70 3.53 17.26
N LEU A 259 5.94 2.41 16.57
CA LEU A 259 6.51 2.38 15.22
C LEU A 259 5.66 3.20 14.24
N ARG A 260 4.34 2.99 14.21
CA ARG A 260 3.44 3.75 13.31
C ARG A 260 3.31 5.24 13.62
N GLN A 261 3.68 5.65 14.83
CA GLN A 261 3.59 7.04 15.28
C GLN A 261 4.86 7.83 15.00
N TYR A 262 6.03 7.18 14.89
CA TYR A 262 7.31 7.89 14.85
C TYR A 262 8.28 7.41 13.76
N VAL A 263 8.27 6.12 13.41
CA VAL A 263 9.37 5.52 12.61
C VAL A 263 8.88 4.99 11.27
N PHE A 264 7.82 4.20 11.27
CA PHE A 264 7.30 3.50 10.11
C PHE A 264 5.80 3.76 10.00
N PRO A 265 5.36 4.83 9.30
CA PRO A 265 3.99 5.32 9.32
C PRO A 265 2.92 4.26 9.09
N PHE A 266 3.14 3.33 8.15
CA PHE A 266 2.18 2.27 7.82
C PHE A 266 2.55 0.90 8.44
N TRP A 267 3.23 0.89 9.59
CA TRP A 267 3.61 -0.36 10.28
C TRP A 267 2.42 -1.26 10.61
N SER A 268 1.28 -0.68 10.96
CA SER A 268 0.06 -1.43 11.28
C SER A 268 -0.38 -2.34 10.12
N TRP A 269 -0.28 -1.88 8.87
CA TRP A 269 -0.52 -2.70 7.68
C TRP A 269 0.38 -3.93 7.65
N LYS A 270 1.69 -3.75 7.85
CA LYS A 270 2.65 -4.86 7.85
C LYS A 270 2.41 -5.81 9.04
N GLU A 271 2.21 -5.29 10.26
CA GLU A 271 1.96 -6.12 11.45
C GLU A 271 0.67 -6.94 11.34
N VAL A 272 -0.42 -6.31 10.89
CA VAL A 272 -1.73 -6.95 10.74
C VAL A 272 -1.67 -8.04 9.67
N ASN A 273 -1.07 -7.74 8.52
CA ASN A 273 -0.88 -8.74 7.47
C ASN A 273 0.01 -9.90 7.94
N PHE A 274 1.09 -9.61 8.68
CA PHE A 274 1.96 -10.65 9.23
C PHE A 274 1.20 -11.58 10.17
N LYS A 275 0.41 -11.03 11.11
CA LYS A 275 -0.45 -11.82 12.00
C LYS A 275 -1.45 -12.65 11.20
N ARG A 276 -2.11 -12.03 10.22
CA ARG A 276 -3.13 -12.66 9.38
C ARG A 276 -2.58 -13.86 8.60
N TYR A 277 -1.53 -13.65 7.80
CA TYR A 277 -0.94 -14.70 6.96
C TYR A 277 -0.26 -15.79 7.80
N ALA A 278 0.38 -15.43 8.92
CA ALA A 278 0.91 -16.42 9.86
C ALA A 278 -0.20 -17.29 10.46
N GLN A 279 -1.38 -16.73 10.73
CA GLN A 279 -2.50 -17.51 11.24
C GLN A 279 -3.18 -18.34 10.16
N PHE A 280 -3.27 -17.87 8.92
CA PHE A 280 -3.66 -18.71 7.77
C PHE A 280 -2.75 -19.92 7.64
N ALA A 281 -1.43 -19.74 7.73
CA ALA A 281 -0.48 -20.85 7.68
C ALA A 281 -0.68 -21.88 8.81
N LYS A 282 -1.24 -21.47 9.96
CA LYS A 282 -1.57 -22.38 11.06
C LYS A 282 -2.91 -23.08 10.85
N ASN A 283 -3.90 -22.38 10.30
CA ASN A 283 -5.29 -22.83 10.22
C ASN A 283 -5.62 -23.60 8.94
N LEU A 284 -4.87 -23.38 7.87
CA LEU A 284 -5.06 -24.10 6.60
C LEU A 284 -4.54 -25.54 6.77
N GLY A 285 -5.40 -26.55 6.61
CA GLY A 285 -5.06 -27.97 6.44
C GLY A 285 -5.77 -28.60 5.24
N GLU A 286 -5.07 -29.49 4.50
CA GLU A 286 -5.49 -30.43 3.42
C GLU A 286 -4.61 -30.40 2.14
N ASP A 287 -4.15 -31.61 1.80
CA ASP A 287 -3.29 -32.12 0.72
C ASP A 287 -1.74 -32.02 0.85
N GLY A 288 -1.10 -33.17 1.10
CA GLY A 288 0.18 -33.31 1.80
C GLY A 288 1.46 -33.18 0.96
N GLN A 289 1.47 -33.70 -0.27
CA GLN A 289 2.73 -33.92 -1.00
C GLN A 289 3.18 -32.68 -1.78
N LEU A 290 2.28 -32.06 -2.54
CA LEU A 290 2.58 -30.83 -3.29
C LEU A 290 2.93 -29.68 -2.34
N ALA A 291 2.15 -29.52 -1.26
CA ALA A 291 2.41 -28.54 -0.22
C ALA A 291 3.78 -28.77 0.47
N GLN A 292 4.16 -30.02 0.72
CA GLN A 292 5.48 -30.29 1.28
C GLN A 292 6.62 -29.93 0.31
N ALA A 293 6.46 -30.21 -0.99
CA ALA A 293 7.45 -29.86 -2.00
C ALA A 293 7.60 -28.33 -2.16
N VAL A 294 6.48 -27.61 -2.32
CA VAL A 294 6.45 -26.15 -2.42
C VAL A 294 7.05 -25.52 -1.17
N GLY A 295 6.69 -26.02 0.02
CA GLY A 295 7.22 -25.48 1.27
C GLY A 295 8.70 -25.75 1.45
N ARG A 296 9.19 -26.96 1.15
CA ARG A 296 10.64 -27.24 1.17
C ARG A 296 11.40 -26.30 0.24
N LYS A 297 10.85 -26.02 -0.94
CA LYS A 297 11.45 -25.09 -1.90
C LYS A 297 11.47 -23.64 -1.37
N ALA A 298 10.40 -23.21 -0.69
CA ALA A 298 10.27 -21.84 -0.21
C ALA A 298 11.09 -21.51 1.05
N ILE A 299 11.18 -22.43 2.01
CA ILE A 299 11.94 -22.21 3.27
C ILE A 299 13.31 -22.91 3.29
N GLY A 300 13.66 -23.65 2.23
CA GLY A 300 14.98 -24.25 2.04
C GLY A 300 15.45 -25.06 3.26
N THR A 301 16.66 -24.77 3.74
CA THR A 301 17.28 -25.42 4.91
C THR A 301 16.59 -25.11 6.24
N LEU A 302 15.70 -24.11 6.28
CA LEU A 302 14.87 -23.81 7.46
C LEU A 302 13.69 -24.77 7.61
N ALA A 303 13.42 -25.62 6.61
CA ALA A 303 12.46 -26.72 6.67
C ALA A 303 12.95 -27.85 7.58
N LYS A 304 13.08 -27.59 8.89
CA LYS A 304 13.59 -28.55 9.87
C LYS A 304 12.74 -29.82 9.96
N THR A 305 11.47 -29.78 9.52
CA THR A 305 10.59 -30.95 9.51
C THR A 305 9.72 -31.01 8.24
N PRO A 306 9.37 -32.23 7.75
CA PRO A 306 8.35 -32.45 6.73
C PRO A 306 7.04 -31.70 6.99
N PHE A 307 6.63 -31.65 8.25
CA PHE A 307 5.40 -30.98 8.70
C PHE A 307 5.48 -29.46 8.56
N MET A 308 6.62 -28.86 8.88
CA MET A 308 6.85 -27.42 8.70
C MET A 308 6.82 -27.05 7.21
N ALA A 309 7.48 -27.84 6.37
CA ALA A 309 7.41 -27.66 4.93
C ALA A 309 5.98 -27.79 4.40
N TYR A 310 5.25 -28.84 4.79
CA TYR A 310 3.85 -29.02 4.42
C TYR A 310 3.00 -27.78 4.76
N LYS A 311 3.10 -27.27 5.99
CA LYS A 311 2.35 -26.06 6.42
C LYS A 311 2.70 -24.83 5.59
N VAL A 312 3.99 -24.60 5.35
CA VAL A 312 4.45 -23.43 4.58
C VAL A 312 4.02 -23.53 3.12
N GLY A 313 4.18 -24.68 2.47
CA GLY A 313 3.78 -24.78 1.08
C GLY A 313 2.27 -24.81 0.89
N LYS A 314 1.51 -25.35 1.85
CA LYS A 314 0.05 -25.22 1.82
C LYS A 314 -0.35 -23.74 1.89
N PHE A 315 0.23 -23.00 2.83
CA PHE A 315 0.04 -21.56 2.92
C PHE A 315 0.33 -20.87 1.59
N LEU A 316 1.49 -21.15 0.99
CA LEU A 316 1.88 -20.53 -0.27
C LEU A 316 0.91 -20.88 -1.39
N ILE A 317 0.52 -22.14 -1.55
CA ILE A 317 -0.47 -22.55 -2.56
C ILE A 317 -1.80 -21.80 -2.38
N SER A 318 -2.32 -21.75 -1.15
CA SER A 318 -3.59 -21.06 -0.88
C SER A 318 -3.47 -19.55 -1.06
N ALA A 319 -2.38 -18.95 -0.61
CA ALA A 319 -2.16 -17.52 -0.70
C ALA A 319 -1.91 -17.08 -2.16
N THR A 320 -1.15 -17.86 -2.93
CA THR A 320 -0.94 -17.58 -4.35
C THR A 320 -2.14 -17.96 -5.21
N ALA A 321 -3.15 -18.67 -4.71
CA ALA A 321 -4.31 -19.05 -5.51
C ALA A 321 -5.02 -17.83 -6.14
N PHE A 322 -5.14 -16.74 -5.39
CA PHE A 322 -5.68 -15.48 -5.92
C PHE A 322 -4.78 -14.91 -7.03
N TRP A 323 -3.46 -14.92 -6.81
CA TRP A 323 -2.50 -14.51 -7.84
C TRP A 323 -2.54 -15.42 -9.08
N SER A 324 -2.61 -16.74 -8.91
CA SER A 324 -2.74 -17.69 -10.00
C SER A 324 -4.02 -17.46 -10.80
N ALA A 325 -5.13 -17.10 -10.14
CA ALA A 325 -6.37 -16.75 -10.84
C ALA A 325 -6.21 -15.48 -11.71
N LEU A 326 -5.49 -14.47 -11.20
CA LEU A 326 -5.15 -13.27 -11.99
C LEU A 326 -4.23 -13.62 -13.17
N GLN A 327 -3.24 -14.49 -12.94
CA GLN A 327 -2.33 -14.92 -14.00
C GLN A 327 -3.04 -15.73 -15.07
N VAL A 328 -3.95 -16.64 -14.70
CA VAL A 328 -4.81 -17.36 -15.66
C VAL A 328 -5.63 -16.35 -16.46
N TRP A 329 -6.28 -15.38 -15.80
CA TRP A 329 -7.04 -14.35 -16.49
C TRP A 329 -6.20 -13.56 -17.49
N ASN A 330 -5.03 -13.05 -17.08
CA ASN A 330 -4.16 -12.28 -17.96
C ASN A 330 -3.68 -13.12 -19.15
N ASN A 331 -3.17 -14.34 -18.91
CA ASN A 331 -2.66 -15.19 -19.98
C ASN A 331 -3.76 -15.71 -20.93
N THR A 332 -5.02 -15.82 -20.49
CA THR A 332 -6.11 -16.25 -21.38
C THR A 332 -6.75 -15.10 -22.13
N MET A 333 -6.87 -13.92 -21.50
CA MET A 333 -7.60 -12.78 -22.08
C MET A 333 -6.67 -11.77 -22.77
N PHE A 334 -5.42 -11.68 -22.33
CA PHE A 334 -4.44 -10.67 -22.71
C PHE A 334 -3.01 -11.25 -22.84
N PRO A 335 -2.79 -12.34 -23.60
CA PRO A 335 -1.49 -13.00 -23.68
C PRO A 335 -0.40 -12.09 -24.28
N GLU A 336 -0.73 -11.32 -25.32
CA GLU A 336 0.23 -10.42 -25.98
C GLU A 336 0.60 -9.23 -25.09
N GLU A 337 -0.37 -8.70 -24.33
CA GLU A 337 -0.10 -7.64 -23.35
C GLU A 337 0.73 -8.15 -22.17
N GLU A 338 0.48 -9.36 -21.66
CA GLU A 338 1.26 -9.97 -20.58
C GLU A 338 2.73 -10.08 -21.00
N ASP A 339 3.01 -10.59 -22.21
CA ASP A 339 4.36 -10.73 -22.77
C ASP A 339 5.09 -9.38 -22.93
N ASP A 340 4.35 -8.29 -23.13
CA ASP A 340 4.86 -6.93 -23.32
C ASP A 340 5.19 -6.19 -22.01
N LEU A 341 4.71 -6.69 -20.88
CA LEU A 341 5.05 -6.11 -19.59
C LEU A 341 6.53 -6.27 -19.26
N SER A 342 7.08 -5.38 -18.42
CA SER A 342 8.43 -5.57 -17.89
C SER A 342 8.48 -6.81 -16.99
N GLU A 343 9.66 -7.43 -16.85
CA GLU A 343 9.81 -8.61 -15.99
C GLU A 343 9.33 -8.37 -14.55
N ASN A 344 9.51 -7.14 -14.05
CA ASN A 344 9.09 -6.76 -12.70
C ASN A 344 7.57 -6.57 -12.57
N GLU A 345 6.86 -6.29 -13.66
CA GLU A 345 5.39 -6.19 -13.65
C GLU A 345 4.76 -7.57 -13.70
N GLN A 346 5.29 -8.46 -14.56
CA GLN A 346 4.89 -9.87 -14.65
C GLN A 346 5.10 -10.63 -13.33
N SER A 347 6.17 -10.29 -12.61
CA SER A 347 6.53 -10.94 -11.34
C SER A 347 5.64 -10.56 -10.16
N GLN A 348 4.74 -9.59 -10.32
CA GLN A 348 3.85 -9.13 -9.25
C GLN A 348 2.38 -9.43 -9.58
N PRO A 349 1.50 -9.62 -8.57
CA PRO A 349 0.07 -9.73 -8.83
C PRO A 349 -0.47 -8.45 -9.51
N HIS A 350 -1.02 -8.63 -10.70
CA HIS A 350 -1.56 -7.55 -11.51
C HIS A 350 -2.73 -8.05 -12.37
N ILE A 351 -3.51 -7.11 -12.91
CA ILE A 351 -4.60 -7.41 -13.84
C ILE A 351 -4.51 -6.48 -15.05
N ILE A 352 -4.64 -7.04 -16.24
CA ILE A 352 -4.58 -6.31 -17.51
C ILE A 352 -5.99 -5.90 -17.95
N PHE A 353 -6.09 -4.72 -18.55
CA PHE A 353 -7.34 -4.15 -19.10
C PHE A 353 -7.27 -3.90 -20.62
N GLY A 354 -6.16 -4.23 -21.27
CA GLY A 354 -5.92 -4.03 -22.71
C GLY A 354 -4.88 -2.94 -22.97
N ARG A 355 -4.97 -2.28 -24.13
CA ARG A 355 -4.04 -1.23 -24.56
C ARG A 355 -4.73 0.12 -24.78
N ASP A 356 -3.96 1.20 -24.64
CA ASP A 356 -4.37 2.53 -25.09
C ASP A 356 -4.08 2.73 -26.59
N PRO A 357 -4.61 3.80 -27.23
CA PRO A 357 -4.34 4.10 -28.64
C PRO A 357 -2.86 4.31 -28.96
N GLU A 358 -2.05 4.61 -27.96
CA GLU A 358 -0.61 4.81 -28.06
C GLU A 358 0.18 3.48 -27.95
N GLY A 359 -0.51 2.35 -27.77
CA GLY A 359 0.08 1.01 -27.70
C GLY A 359 0.55 0.59 -26.30
N ASN A 360 0.41 1.44 -25.28
CA ASN A 360 0.79 1.10 -23.92
C ASN A 360 -0.19 0.11 -23.30
N VAL A 361 0.33 -0.82 -22.50
CA VAL A 361 -0.48 -1.78 -21.76
C VAL A 361 -1.11 -1.09 -20.55
N ILE A 362 -2.43 -1.12 -20.46
CA ILE A 362 -3.19 -0.60 -19.33
C ILE A 362 -3.38 -1.71 -18.32
N LEU A 363 -2.85 -1.52 -17.11
CA LEU A 363 -2.91 -2.51 -16.05
C LEU A 363 -3.16 -1.90 -14.68
N PHE A 364 -3.53 -2.75 -13.73
CA PHE A 364 -3.40 -2.45 -12.32
C PHE A 364 -2.38 -3.38 -11.69
N ASN A 365 -1.20 -2.87 -11.37
CA ASN A 365 -0.18 -3.59 -10.62
C ASN A 365 -0.34 -3.37 -9.11
N ARG A 366 0.27 -4.26 -8.30
CA ARG A 366 0.23 -4.24 -6.82
C ARG A 366 -1.12 -4.60 -6.24
N ILE A 367 -1.71 -5.67 -6.78
CA ILE A 367 -2.96 -6.24 -6.29
C ILE A 367 -2.71 -7.08 -5.04
N GLY A 368 -3.62 -7.00 -4.07
CA GLY A 368 -3.57 -7.84 -2.89
C GLY A 368 -2.63 -7.34 -1.78
N ALA A 369 -2.51 -8.13 -0.73
CA ALA A 369 -1.67 -7.85 0.43
C ALA A 369 -0.62 -8.94 0.68
N LEU A 370 -0.70 -10.06 -0.05
CA LEU A 370 0.26 -11.15 0.03
C LEU A 370 1.66 -10.72 -0.43
N GLY A 371 1.77 -9.95 -1.52
CA GLY A 371 3.06 -9.45 -2.00
C GLY A 371 3.82 -8.69 -0.91
N ASP A 372 3.12 -7.83 -0.15
CA ASP A 372 3.71 -7.08 0.98
C ASP A 372 4.23 -7.96 2.11
N PHE A 373 3.65 -9.15 2.29
CA PHE A 373 4.09 -10.16 3.27
C PHE A 373 5.27 -10.96 2.74
N LEU A 374 5.22 -11.40 1.48
CA LEU A 374 6.29 -12.15 0.82
C LEU A 374 7.54 -11.31 0.59
N GLU A 375 7.41 -10.01 0.41
CA GLU A 375 8.50 -9.03 0.28
C GLU A 375 9.47 -9.10 1.46
N TRP A 376 8.99 -9.38 2.69
CA TRP A 376 9.87 -9.54 3.86
C TRP A 376 10.85 -10.71 3.74
N PHE A 377 10.57 -11.66 2.86
CA PHE A 377 11.39 -12.86 2.64
C PHE A 377 12.04 -12.85 1.26
N GLY A 378 11.87 -11.77 0.48
CA GLY A 378 12.25 -11.72 -0.94
C GLY A 378 11.51 -12.76 -1.76
N LEU A 379 10.24 -13.05 -1.45
CA LEU A 379 9.42 -14.02 -2.19
C LEU A 379 8.34 -13.35 -3.04
N ASP A 380 8.27 -12.02 -3.04
CA ASP A 380 7.32 -11.23 -3.83
C ASP A 380 7.55 -11.38 -5.35
N ASN A 381 8.76 -11.77 -5.77
CA ASN A 381 9.13 -12.02 -7.17
C ASN A 381 9.39 -13.52 -7.47
N THR A 382 8.85 -14.44 -6.65
CA THR A 382 9.17 -15.89 -6.75
C THR A 382 8.98 -16.49 -8.15
N PRO A 383 7.89 -16.23 -8.90
CA PRO A 383 7.73 -16.78 -10.25
C PRO A 383 8.86 -16.35 -11.20
N LYS A 384 9.29 -15.09 -11.11
CA LYS A 384 10.45 -14.59 -11.86
C LYS A 384 11.72 -15.34 -11.48
N TYR A 385 12.00 -15.50 -10.19
CA TYR A 385 13.20 -16.25 -9.76
C TYR A 385 13.22 -17.68 -10.27
N VAL A 386 12.07 -18.36 -10.31
CA VAL A 386 11.98 -19.71 -10.87
C VAL A 386 12.20 -19.70 -12.38
N ASP A 387 11.54 -18.81 -13.11
CA ASP A 387 11.66 -18.69 -14.57
C ASP A 387 13.08 -18.30 -15.00
N SER A 388 13.63 -17.22 -14.44
CA SER A 388 14.99 -16.77 -14.72
C SER A 388 16.05 -17.79 -14.32
N TRP A 389 15.86 -18.56 -13.24
CA TRP A 389 16.76 -19.66 -12.91
C TRP A 389 16.70 -20.80 -13.93
N MET A 390 15.49 -21.19 -14.38
CA MET A 390 15.32 -22.23 -15.40
C MET A 390 15.90 -21.81 -16.76
N LYS A 391 15.81 -20.53 -17.10
CA LYS A 391 16.40 -19.94 -18.31
C LYS A 391 17.90 -19.67 -18.19
N GLY A 392 18.51 -19.89 -17.02
CA GLY A 392 19.93 -19.64 -16.78
C GLY A 392 20.29 -18.14 -16.67
N GLU A 393 19.29 -17.28 -16.54
CA GLU A 393 19.44 -15.82 -16.48
C GLU A 393 19.80 -15.33 -15.07
N MET A 394 19.52 -16.13 -14.04
CA MET A 394 19.90 -15.87 -12.63
C MET A 394 20.50 -17.11 -11.97
N THR A 395 21.50 -16.89 -11.12
CA THR A 395 22.10 -17.91 -10.26
C THR A 395 21.36 -18.06 -8.93
N LEU A 396 21.46 -19.23 -8.29
CA LEU A 396 20.92 -19.43 -6.92
C LEU A 396 21.55 -18.50 -5.88
N LYS A 397 22.78 -18.05 -6.12
CA LYS A 397 23.49 -17.11 -5.25
C LYS A 397 22.85 -15.73 -5.30
N GLU A 398 22.56 -15.21 -6.50
CA GLU A 398 21.90 -13.91 -6.67
C GLU A 398 20.50 -13.90 -6.05
N ILE A 399 19.73 -14.98 -6.24
CA ILE A 399 18.41 -15.13 -5.60
C ILE A 399 18.55 -15.09 -4.06
N ALA A 400 19.54 -15.79 -3.50
CA ALA A 400 19.78 -15.77 -2.06
C ALA A 400 20.23 -14.39 -1.54
N GLU A 401 21.03 -13.65 -2.30
CA GLU A 401 21.45 -12.29 -1.97
C GLU A 401 20.24 -11.34 -1.93
N ASP A 402 19.36 -11.38 -2.93
CA ASP A 402 18.11 -10.61 -2.97
C ASP A 402 17.22 -10.93 -1.76
N MET A 403 17.06 -12.21 -1.41
CA MET A 403 16.26 -12.66 -0.25
C MET A 403 16.82 -12.13 1.08
N VAL A 404 18.15 -12.12 1.24
CA VAL A 404 18.81 -11.61 2.47
C VAL A 404 18.70 -10.09 2.57
N GLN A 405 18.74 -9.37 1.45
CA GLN A 405 18.62 -7.92 1.38
C GLN A 405 17.19 -7.43 1.61
N SER A 406 16.20 -8.26 1.29
CA SER A 406 14.78 -7.89 1.28
C SER A 406 14.24 -7.30 2.60
N PRO A 407 14.46 -7.90 3.80
CA PRO A 407 14.01 -7.29 5.06
C PRO A 407 14.55 -5.87 5.29
N VAL A 408 15.82 -5.64 4.94
CA VAL A 408 16.46 -4.31 5.09
C VAL A 408 15.81 -3.33 4.13
N ASN A 409 15.57 -3.75 2.88
CA ASN A 409 14.88 -2.91 1.91
C ASN A 409 13.48 -2.54 2.42
N VAL A 410 12.68 -3.48 2.92
CA VAL A 410 11.33 -3.21 3.47
C VAL A 410 11.37 -2.16 4.60
N ILE A 411 12.32 -2.28 5.53
CA ILE A 411 12.45 -1.34 6.65
C ILE A 411 12.81 0.07 6.15
N VAL A 412 13.80 0.17 5.26
CA VAL A 412 14.25 1.46 4.71
C VAL A 412 13.16 2.09 3.83
N GLN A 413 12.45 1.28 3.02
CA GLN A 413 11.33 1.77 2.22
C GLN A 413 10.17 2.27 3.08
N GLY A 414 9.91 1.61 4.21
CA GLY A 414 8.85 1.94 5.16
C GLY A 414 9.15 3.09 6.12
N ALA A 415 10.40 3.54 6.18
CA ALA A 415 10.82 4.64 7.05
C ALA A 415 10.03 5.93 6.79
N THR A 416 9.85 6.71 7.85
CA THR A 416 9.10 7.97 7.80
C THR A 416 9.65 8.92 6.74
N PRO A 417 8.77 9.59 5.97
CA PRO A 417 9.19 10.56 4.94
C PRO A 417 10.03 11.70 5.52
N PHE A 418 9.83 12.04 6.80
CA PHE A 418 10.51 13.16 7.46
C PHE A 418 11.99 12.88 7.74
N ILE A 419 12.42 11.62 7.67
CA ILE A 419 13.84 11.23 7.75
C ILE A 419 14.33 10.87 6.35
N LYS A 420 13.58 10.02 5.64
CA LYS A 420 13.99 9.46 4.36
C LYS A 420 14.14 10.53 3.27
N VAL A 421 13.12 11.35 3.04
CA VAL A 421 13.12 12.33 1.94
C VAL A 421 14.21 13.39 2.11
N PRO A 422 14.44 13.98 3.30
CA PRO A 422 15.58 14.88 3.50
C PRO A 422 16.93 14.21 3.25
N ALA A 423 17.14 12.99 3.73
CA ALA A 423 18.38 12.24 3.49
C ALA A 423 18.61 11.99 1.99
N GLU A 424 17.57 11.60 1.25
CA GLU A 424 17.63 11.38 -0.19
C GLU A 424 17.90 12.68 -0.96
N ILE A 425 17.26 13.80 -0.58
CA ILE A 425 17.51 15.12 -1.18
C ILE A 425 18.94 15.58 -0.94
N LEU A 426 19.46 15.40 0.27
CA LEU A 426 20.82 15.79 0.65
C LEU A 426 21.87 14.98 -0.13
N THR A 427 21.71 13.66 -0.16
CA THR A 427 22.62 12.74 -0.84
C THR A 427 22.42 12.71 -2.36
N GLN A 428 21.30 13.25 -2.86
CA GLN A 428 20.85 13.13 -4.25
C GLN A 428 20.77 11.66 -4.72
N ARG A 429 20.54 10.75 -3.78
CA ARG A 429 20.34 9.33 -4.01
C ARG A 429 18.93 8.95 -3.59
N SER A 430 18.16 8.41 -4.52
CA SER A 430 16.87 7.81 -4.24
C SER A 430 17.12 6.39 -3.75
N LEU A 431 16.68 6.08 -2.53
CA LEU A 431 16.71 4.72 -2.00
C LEU A 431 15.55 3.88 -2.53
N PHE A 432 14.56 4.49 -3.18
CA PHE A 432 13.48 3.78 -3.87
C PHE A 432 13.87 3.39 -5.30
N PRO A 433 13.50 2.19 -5.79
CA PRO A 433 12.76 1.13 -5.09
C PRO A 433 13.63 0.19 -4.23
N ASP A 434 14.95 0.23 -4.43
CA ASP A 434 15.91 -0.66 -3.78
C ASP A 434 17.07 0.17 -3.18
N VAL A 435 17.27 0.04 -1.88
CA VAL A 435 18.33 0.73 -1.13
C VAL A 435 19.73 0.30 -1.56
N PHE A 436 19.89 -0.92 -2.06
CA PHE A 436 21.16 -1.48 -2.54
C PHE A 436 21.47 -1.07 -3.98
N LYS A 437 20.48 -0.55 -4.71
CA LYS A 437 20.62 -0.04 -6.08
C LYS A 437 20.11 1.41 -6.18
N PRO A 438 20.73 2.37 -5.46
CA PRO A 438 20.18 3.72 -5.33
C PRO A 438 20.23 4.50 -6.66
N GLY A 439 19.07 5.05 -7.03
CA GLY A 439 18.93 5.92 -8.21
C GLY A 439 19.46 7.33 -7.98
N THR A 440 19.73 8.08 -9.05
CA THR A 440 20.16 9.48 -8.97
C THR A 440 18.98 10.44 -8.96
N ILE A 441 18.97 11.40 -8.03
CA ILE A 441 18.03 12.53 -7.99
C ILE A 441 18.67 13.73 -8.70
N ARG A 442 18.15 14.06 -9.90
CA ARG A 442 18.61 15.20 -10.70
C ARG A 442 17.96 16.52 -10.28
N ASP A 443 16.67 16.48 -9.95
CA ASP A 443 15.88 17.63 -9.52
C ASP A 443 15.25 17.32 -8.16
N ARG A 444 15.66 18.09 -7.14
CA ARG A 444 15.22 17.96 -5.75
C ARG A 444 13.76 18.39 -5.56
N GLY A 445 13.33 19.44 -6.26
CA GLY A 445 11.95 19.91 -6.19
C GLY A 445 11.00 18.92 -6.85
N PHE A 446 11.39 18.38 -8.01
CA PHE A 446 10.66 17.30 -8.66
C PHE A 446 10.57 16.05 -7.77
N TYR A 447 11.67 15.69 -7.11
CA TYR A 447 11.70 14.56 -6.17
C TYR A 447 10.74 14.75 -4.99
N LEU A 448 10.75 15.95 -4.38
CA LEU A 448 9.83 16.28 -3.30
C LEU A 448 8.37 16.25 -3.79
N ALA A 449 8.08 16.83 -4.95
CA ALA A 449 6.74 16.82 -5.54
C ALA A 449 6.27 15.38 -5.82
N ARG A 450 7.14 14.53 -6.36
CA ARG A 450 6.90 13.09 -6.55
C ARG A 450 6.58 12.38 -5.24
N SER A 451 7.30 12.67 -4.16
CA SER A 451 7.00 12.09 -2.84
C SER A 451 5.58 12.42 -2.38
N LEU A 452 5.05 13.61 -2.75
CA LEU A 452 3.69 14.05 -2.44
C LEU A 452 2.66 13.61 -3.49
N GLY A 453 3.08 12.97 -4.59
CA GLY A 453 2.20 12.62 -5.72
C GLY A 453 1.78 13.81 -6.59
N LEU A 454 2.56 14.89 -6.58
CA LEU A 454 2.37 16.13 -7.33
C LEU A 454 3.40 16.30 -8.45
N GLU A 455 3.97 15.19 -8.93
CA GLU A 455 5.04 15.20 -9.95
C GLU A 455 4.60 15.83 -11.27
N ASN A 456 3.34 15.65 -11.68
CA ASN A 456 2.85 16.18 -12.95
C ASN A 456 2.57 17.67 -12.86
N GLU A 457 2.02 18.14 -11.75
CA GLU A 457 1.83 19.56 -11.46
C GLU A 457 3.18 20.29 -11.40
N TYR A 458 4.18 19.68 -10.77
CA TYR A 458 5.53 20.25 -10.72
C TYR A 458 6.18 20.28 -12.11
N ARG A 459 6.05 19.21 -12.91
CA ARG A 459 6.60 19.21 -14.28
C ARG A 459 6.06 20.36 -15.10
N GLU A 460 4.75 20.59 -15.04
CA GLU A 460 4.09 21.69 -15.74
C GLU A 460 4.62 23.05 -15.28
N ILE A 461 4.62 23.31 -13.97
CA ILE A 461 5.05 24.60 -13.41
C ILE A 461 6.54 24.87 -13.64
N ALA A 462 7.38 23.84 -13.55
CA ALA A 462 8.82 23.95 -13.74
C ALA A 462 9.24 23.90 -15.23
N GLY A 463 8.30 23.66 -16.15
CA GLY A 463 8.57 23.43 -17.58
C GLY A 463 9.57 22.29 -17.78
N LEU A 464 9.39 21.19 -17.04
CA LEU A 464 10.12 19.95 -17.27
C LEU A 464 9.48 19.17 -18.42
N PRO A 465 10.25 18.35 -19.16
CA PRO A 465 9.69 17.57 -20.25
C PRO A 465 8.55 16.66 -19.78
N SER A 466 7.44 16.61 -20.53
CA SER A 466 6.30 15.76 -20.19
C SER A 466 5.62 15.15 -21.42
N LYS A 467 4.90 14.03 -21.25
CA LYS A 467 3.95 13.50 -22.26
C LYS A 467 2.64 14.32 -22.32
N GLY A 468 2.59 15.49 -21.67
CA GLY A 468 1.40 16.33 -21.51
C GLY A 468 0.59 16.03 -20.25
N TYR A 469 -0.06 17.07 -19.69
CA TYR A 469 -0.84 16.94 -18.45
C TYR A 469 -2.08 16.05 -18.60
N GLY A 470 -2.70 16.02 -19.79
CA GLY A 470 -3.87 15.18 -20.09
C GLY A 470 -3.60 13.68 -19.95
N GLU A 471 -2.41 13.24 -20.37
CA GLU A 471 -1.94 11.85 -20.21
C GLU A 471 -1.83 11.46 -18.72
N SER A 472 -1.51 12.44 -17.87
CA SER A 472 -1.47 12.23 -16.42
C SER A 472 -2.86 11.96 -15.81
N LEU A 473 -3.94 12.37 -16.49
CA LEU A 473 -5.32 12.16 -16.04
C LEU A 473 -5.77 10.71 -16.26
N LYS A 474 -5.37 10.08 -17.37
CA LYS A 474 -5.59 8.65 -17.63
C LYS A 474 -5.01 7.79 -16.48
N ASN A 475 -3.84 8.22 -15.99
CA ASN A 475 -3.11 7.56 -14.90
C ASN A 475 -3.69 7.80 -13.49
N PHE A 476 -4.83 8.49 -13.32
CA PHE A 476 -5.48 8.58 -12.00
C PHE A 476 -6.03 7.24 -11.53
N PHE A 477 -6.55 6.44 -12.47
CA PHE A 477 -7.29 5.22 -12.16
C PHE A 477 -6.43 3.97 -12.36
N LEU A 478 -5.83 3.85 -13.54
CA LEU A 478 -5.02 2.69 -13.94
C LEU A 478 -3.54 3.10 -14.09
N TYR A 479 -2.67 2.11 -14.21
CA TYR A 479 -1.29 2.32 -14.63
C TYR A 479 -1.17 2.02 -16.11
N SER A 480 -0.18 2.63 -16.74
CA SER A 480 0.19 2.40 -18.13
C SER A 480 1.65 1.98 -18.16
N ALA A 481 1.92 0.89 -18.88
CA ALA A 481 3.26 0.36 -19.13
C ALA A 481 3.57 0.50 -20.61
N ASP A 482 4.66 1.18 -20.92
CA ASP A 482 5.18 1.41 -22.26
C ASP A 482 6.11 0.22 -22.62
N PRO A 483 5.72 -0.68 -23.54
CA PRO A 483 6.45 -1.93 -23.81
C PRO A 483 7.88 -1.70 -24.27
N ASN A 484 8.11 -0.70 -25.12
CA ASN A 484 9.44 -0.38 -25.65
C ASN A 484 10.32 0.19 -24.53
N GLN A 485 9.75 1.03 -23.67
CA GLN A 485 10.46 1.51 -22.49
C GLN A 485 10.79 0.38 -21.52
N GLY A 486 9.86 -0.54 -21.28
CA GLY A 486 10.08 -1.73 -20.45
C GLY A 486 11.23 -2.59 -20.99
N ALA A 487 11.13 -2.99 -22.25
CA ALA A 487 12.15 -3.76 -22.96
C ALA A 487 13.52 -3.08 -22.92
N TYR A 488 13.57 -1.76 -23.11
CA TYR A 488 14.82 -1.00 -23.01
C TYR A 488 15.49 -1.13 -21.64
N TYR A 489 14.74 -0.96 -20.55
CA TYR A 489 15.31 -1.04 -19.20
C TYR A 489 15.70 -2.46 -18.82
N ASP A 490 14.92 -3.45 -19.22
CA ASP A 490 15.25 -4.87 -19.00
C ASP A 490 16.58 -5.23 -19.67
N ILE A 491 16.77 -4.83 -20.94
CA ILE A 491 18.03 -5.05 -21.66
C ILE A 491 19.21 -4.28 -21.06
N GLN A 492 19.00 -3.08 -20.53
CA GLN A 492 20.05 -2.36 -19.81
C GLN A 492 20.47 -3.10 -18.53
N GLU A 493 19.53 -3.74 -17.84
CA GLU A 493 19.82 -4.56 -16.66
C GLU A 493 20.60 -5.83 -17.03
N VAL A 494 20.17 -6.55 -18.07
CA VAL A 494 20.89 -7.71 -18.61
C VAL A 494 22.31 -7.33 -19.03
N LYS A 495 22.47 -6.23 -19.77
CA LYS A 495 23.79 -5.72 -20.17
C LYS A 495 24.65 -5.34 -18.97
N LYS A 496 24.07 -4.72 -17.94
CA LYS A 496 24.80 -4.35 -16.72
C LYS A 496 25.31 -5.59 -16.00
N ARG A 497 24.48 -6.63 -15.85
CA ARG A 497 24.87 -7.91 -15.22
C ARG A 497 26.01 -8.56 -16.00
N TRP A 498 25.87 -8.67 -17.32
CA TRP A 498 26.91 -9.20 -18.20
C TRP A 498 28.24 -8.43 -18.06
N LEU A 499 28.20 -7.10 -18.04
CA LEU A 499 29.41 -6.28 -17.84
C LEU A 499 30.06 -6.51 -16.46
N GLN A 500 29.27 -6.71 -15.41
CA GLN A 500 29.76 -7.00 -14.06
C GLN A 500 30.46 -8.36 -14.00
N GLU A 501 29.91 -9.38 -14.64
CA GLU A 501 30.55 -10.70 -14.78
C GLU A 501 31.90 -10.63 -15.52
N GLN A 502 32.01 -9.73 -16.48
CA GLN A 502 33.28 -9.45 -17.18
C GLN A 502 34.23 -8.52 -16.40
N GLY A 503 33.90 -8.17 -15.14
CA GLY A 503 34.70 -7.30 -14.28
C GLY A 503 34.67 -5.82 -14.66
N LYS A 504 33.71 -5.39 -15.50
CA LYS A 504 33.59 -4.03 -16.04
C LYS A 504 32.45 -3.21 -15.40
N GLY A 505 32.37 -3.26 -14.06
CA GLY A 505 31.45 -2.41 -13.31
C GLY A 505 31.93 -0.96 -13.28
N ALA A 506 31.14 -0.02 -13.81
CA ALA A 506 31.36 1.40 -13.60
C ALA A 506 30.31 1.95 -12.64
N GLU A 507 30.76 2.41 -11.46
CA GLU A 507 29.94 3.19 -10.54
C GLU A 507 30.40 4.65 -10.57
N GLY A 508 29.49 5.53 -10.95
CA GLY A 508 29.75 6.96 -10.96
C GLY A 508 28.64 7.70 -11.68
N PHE A 509 28.17 8.78 -11.07
CA PHE A 509 27.31 9.74 -11.73
C PHE A 509 27.83 11.13 -11.41
N TRP A 510 27.88 11.99 -12.42
CA TRP A 510 28.26 13.39 -12.27
C TRP A 510 27.06 14.24 -12.64
N LEU A 511 26.56 15.02 -11.69
CA LEU A 511 25.52 16.02 -11.95
C LEU A 511 26.20 17.31 -12.36
N THR A 512 26.03 17.67 -13.63
CA THR A 512 26.46 18.96 -14.16
C THR A 512 25.27 19.66 -14.78
N PRO A 513 25.19 21.00 -14.74
CA PRO A 513 24.12 21.74 -15.41
C PRO A 513 23.97 21.34 -16.88
N LYS A 514 25.09 21.27 -17.60
CA LYS A 514 25.15 20.81 -19.00
C LYS A 514 24.61 19.38 -19.17
N GLY A 515 24.98 18.47 -18.29
CA GLY A 515 24.50 17.09 -18.31
C GLY A 515 23.01 16.96 -18.02
N ASN A 516 22.47 17.80 -17.13
CA ASN A 516 21.04 17.87 -16.82
C ASN A 516 20.24 18.45 -17.98
N ALA A 517 20.71 19.53 -18.61
CA ALA A 517 20.11 20.07 -19.82
C ALA A 517 20.09 19.02 -20.95
N LEU A 518 21.19 18.29 -21.15
CA LEU A 518 21.24 17.20 -22.13
C LEU A 518 20.32 16.03 -21.78
N TYR A 519 20.17 15.71 -20.49
CA TYR A 519 19.23 14.68 -20.04
C TYR A 519 17.78 15.09 -20.33
N ASN A 520 17.38 16.31 -19.97
CA ASN A 520 16.04 16.82 -20.21
C ASN A 520 15.76 17.00 -21.72
N LEU A 521 16.75 17.40 -22.52
CA LEU A 521 16.63 17.44 -23.98
C LEU A 521 16.29 16.06 -24.55
N LYS A 522 16.98 15.00 -24.12
CA LYS A 522 16.68 13.63 -24.55
C LYS A 522 15.28 13.19 -24.14
N LEU A 523 14.86 13.57 -22.94
CA LEU A 523 13.53 13.27 -22.43
C LEU A 523 12.44 14.01 -23.23
N ALA A 524 12.68 15.28 -23.57
CA ALA A 524 11.78 16.08 -24.40
C ALA A 524 11.62 15.52 -25.81
N ILE A 525 12.73 15.09 -26.43
CA ILE A 525 12.69 14.41 -27.74
C ILE A 525 11.83 13.13 -27.65
N ARG A 526 12.05 12.31 -26.60
CA ARG A 526 11.27 11.09 -26.37
C ARG A 526 9.78 11.36 -26.20
N TYR A 527 9.42 12.42 -25.49
CA TYR A 527 8.02 12.79 -25.25
C TYR A 527 7.42 13.63 -26.37
N GLN A 528 8.19 13.93 -27.43
CA GLN A 528 7.78 14.79 -28.53
C GLN A 528 7.34 16.20 -28.06
N ASP A 529 7.92 16.66 -26.96
CA ASP A 529 7.64 17.94 -26.33
C ASP A 529 8.51 19.04 -26.96
N LEU A 530 8.04 19.61 -28.06
CA LEU A 530 8.80 20.59 -28.86
C LEU A 530 9.21 21.83 -28.07
N GLU A 531 8.36 22.28 -27.14
CA GLU A 531 8.67 23.44 -26.29
C GLU A 531 9.84 23.13 -25.36
N ALA A 532 9.80 21.98 -24.68
CA ALA A 532 10.90 21.53 -23.84
C ALA A 532 12.16 21.23 -24.68
N VAL A 533 12.03 20.70 -25.90
CA VAL A 533 13.17 20.50 -26.81
C VAL A 533 13.88 21.81 -27.07
N ASN A 534 13.14 22.87 -27.44
CA ASN A 534 13.72 24.18 -27.72
C ASN A 534 14.40 24.77 -26.47
N LYS A 535 13.72 24.72 -25.32
CA LYS A 535 14.24 25.19 -24.03
C LYS A 535 15.55 24.51 -23.66
N TYR A 536 15.56 23.18 -23.59
CA TYR A 536 16.73 22.43 -23.13
C TYR A 536 17.84 22.34 -24.19
N MET A 537 17.52 22.53 -25.48
CA MET A 537 18.53 22.69 -26.52
C MET A 537 19.28 24.01 -26.36
N TYR A 538 18.56 25.11 -26.13
CA TYR A 538 19.17 26.42 -25.84
C TYR A 538 20.01 26.36 -24.56
N GLU A 539 19.47 25.78 -23.49
CA GLU A 539 20.20 25.62 -22.21
C GLU A 539 21.45 24.76 -22.37
N TYR A 540 21.39 23.68 -23.14
CA TYR A 540 22.54 22.81 -23.39
C TYR A 540 23.69 23.57 -24.08
N TYR A 541 23.40 24.36 -25.13
CA TYR A 541 24.42 25.12 -25.85
C TYR A 541 24.98 26.29 -25.05
N THR A 542 24.12 27.02 -24.31
CA THR A 542 24.57 28.12 -23.43
C THR A 542 25.50 27.63 -22.32
N LEU A 543 25.31 26.40 -21.84
CA LEU A 543 26.19 25.75 -20.87
C LEU A 543 27.45 25.10 -21.49
N GLY A 544 27.79 25.44 -22.74
CA GLY A 544 28.98 24.95 -23.44
C GLY A 544 28.82 23.55 -24.03
N GLY A 545 27.59 23.11 -24.30
CA GLY A 545 27.29 21.93 -25.10
C GLY A 545 27.71 22.11 -26.57
N THR A 546 27.97 21.00 -27.27
CA THR A 546 28.37 21.02 -28.68
C THR A 546 27.45 20.13 -29.52
N ALA A 547 27.32 20.43 -30.81
CA ALA A 547 26.51 19.62 -31.72
C ALA A 547 27.00 18.16 -31.76
N GLN A 548 28.33 17.97 -31.72
CA GLN A 548 28.97 16.66 -31.64
C GLN A 548 28.61 15.94 -30.33
N GLY A 549 28.73 16.60 -29.17
CA GLY A 549 28.38 15.99 -27.88
C GLY A 549 26.89 15.63 -27.77
N LYS A 550 26.01 16.42 -28.39
CA LYS A 550 24.59 16.08 -28.52
C LYS A 550 24.40 14.81 -29.36
N LYS A 551 25.00 14.75 -30.54
CA LYS A 551 24.92 13.60 -31.45
C LYS A 551 25.40 12.32 -30.77
N GLU A 552 26.59 12.35 -30.18
CA GLU A 552 27.15 11.22 -29.43
C GLU A 552 26.24 10.80 -28.26
N SER A 553 25.63 11.75 -27.55
CA SER A 553 24.72 11.39 -26.46
C SER A 553 23.41 10.77 -26.93
N LEU A 554 22.91 11.14 -28.11
CA LEU A 554 21.74 10.50 -28.71
C LEU A 554 22.08 9.09 -29.20
N GLU A 555 23.23 8.91 -29.83
CA GLU A 555 23.74 7.58 -30.23
C GLU A 555 23.95 6.68 -29.00
N ARG A 556 24.36 7.25 -27.86
CA ARG A 556 24.46 6.53 -26.58
C ARG A 556 23.11 6.11 -26.00
N MET A 557 21.97 6.59 -26.52
CA MET A 557 20.67 6.08 -26.10
C MET A 557 20.41 4.67 -26.61
N HIS A 558 21.09 4.20 -27.66
CA HIS A 558 20.95 2.83 -28.16
C HIS A 558 21.20 1.80 -27.04
N PRO A 559 20.39 0.73 -26.91
CA PRO A 559 20.51 -0.23 -25.80
C PRO A 559 21.91 -0.87 -25.70
N LEU A 560 22.53 -1.14 -26.84
CA LEU A 560 23.90 -1.69 -26.95
C LEU A 560 25.03 -0.66 -26.85
N SER A 561 24.74 0.60 -26.51
CA SER A 561 25.77 1.61 -26.35
C SER A 561 26.73 1.26 -25.21
N GLY A 562 28.00 1.67 -25.36
CA GLY A 562 29.07 1.36 -24.42
C GLY A 562 29.79 0.02 -24.66
N LEU A 563 29.28 -0.82 -25.56
CA LEU A 563 29.93 -2.07 -25.99
C LEU A 563 30.75 -1.86 -27.28
N SER A 564 32.00 -2.34 -27.28
CA SER A 564 32.82 -2.47 -28.49
C SER A 564 32.23 -3.48 -29.46
N PRO A 565 32.61 -3.48 -30.75
CA PRO A 565 32.07 -4.44 -31.73
C PRO A 565 32.23 -5.91 -31.31
N LYS A 566 33.36 -6.27 -30.70
CA LYS A 566 33.59 -7.63 -30.17
C LYS A 566 32.66 -7.94 -29.00
N GLU A 567 32.50 -7.00 -28.07
CA GLU A 567 31.61 -7.16 -26.92
C GLU A 567 30.15 -7.25 -27.32
N ARG A 568 29.73 -6.51 -28.36
CA ARG A 568 28.38 -6.65 -28.92
C ARG A 568 28.15 -8.07 -29.42
N GLY A 569 29.10 -8.65 -30.16
CA GLY A 569 29.00 -10.03 -30.61
C GLY A 569 28.85 -11.01 -29.44
N MET A 570 29.71 -10.89 -28.42
CA MET A 570 29.66 -11.75 -27.24
C MET A 570 28.38 -11.58 -26.43
N PHE A 571 27.91 -10.34 -26.25
CA PHE A 571 26.67 -10.03 -25.54
C PHE A 571 25.46 -10.61 -26.28
N LEU A 572 25.36 -10.38 -27.59
CA LEU A 572 24.27 -10.92 -28.41
C LEU A 572 24.22 -12.44 -28.37
N SER A 573 25.37 -13.12 -28.42
CA SER A 573 25.45 -14.58 -28.29
C SER A 573 25.11 -15.11 -26.89
N SER A 574 25.12 -14.25 -25.86
CA SER A 574 24.76 -14.62 -24.49
C SER A 574 23.26 -14.49 -24.20
N LEU A 575 22.49 -13.83 -25.09
CA LEU A 575 21.07 -13.60 -24.87
C LEU A 575 20.25 -14.88 -25.06
N SER A 576 19.27 -15.09 -24.18
CA SER A 576 18.21 -16.07 -24.40
C SER A 576 17.30 -15.64 -25.57
N GLU A 577 16.49 -16.56 -26.11
CA GLU A 577 15.54 -16.23 -27.19
C GLU A 577 14.57 -15.11 -26.78
N SER A 578 14.09 -15.13 -25.53
CA SER A 578 13.22 -14.07 -25.00
C SER A 578 13.95 -12.73 -24.88
N GLN A 579 15.21 -12.74 -24.45
CA GLN A 579 16.02 -11.52 -24.37
C GLN A 579 16.35 -10.95 -25.74
N ALA A 580 16.57 -11.80 -26.75
CA ALA A 580 16.76 -11.36 -28.13
C ALA A 580 15.51 -10.62 -28.66
N LYS A 581 14.32 -11.17 -28.44
CA LYS A 581 13.05 -10.50 -28.79
C LYS A 581 12.84 -9.19 -28.04
N ARG A 582 13.20 -9.12 -26.74
CA ARG A 582 13.17 -7.86 -25.99
C ARG A 582 14.17 -6.84 -26.54
N LEU A 583 15.35 -7.27 -27.00
CA LEU A 583 16.33 -6.38 -27.60
C LEU A 583 15.80 -5.75 -28.90
N GLU A 584 15.10 -6.52 -29.73
CA GLU A 584 14.46 -6.00 -30.95
C GLU A 584 13.47 -4.87 -30.59
N LYS A 585 12.57 -5.11 -29.65
CA LYS A 585 11.63 -4.09 -29.14
C LYS A 585 12.31 -2.88 -28.50
N ALA A 586 13.46 -3.08 -27.85
CA ALA A 586 14.22 -2.00 -27.24
C ALA A 586 14.94 -1.08 -28.25
N ILE A 587 15.06 -1.52 -29.51
CA ILE A 587 15.69 -0.76 -30.60
C ILE A 587 14.65 0.10 -31.36
N GLU A 588 13.39 -0.35 -31.41
CA GLU A 588 12.23 0.39 -31.93
C GLU A 588 11.93 1.65 -31.11
#